data_AF-A0A4U5N6J9-F1
#
_entry.id   AF-A0A4U5N6J9-F1
#
_cell.length_a   1.000
_cell.length_b   1.000
_cell.length_c   1.000
_cell.angle_alpha   90.00
_cell.angle_beta   90.00
_cell.angle_gamma   90.00
#
_symmetry.space_group_name_H-M   'P 1'
#
loop_
_entity.id
_entity.type
_entity.pdbx_description
1 polymer ?
#
loop_
_entity_poly.entity_id
_entity_poly.type
_entity_poly.pdbx_seq_one_letter_code
_entity_poly.pdbx_strand_id
1 'polypeptide(L)'
;MTLQSKSFGSTCKLSEKFFNAANKCGIVESVISWVNFKQLEQQDKKCSTNKKKSKLKGIPKLEDANDAGTKNSHLCTLILTEGDSAKTGCFWTWCGQTRPIRSFPPTRKDAERPRSEHQAGQTISDNAEINALLKIIGLQYKLKYDSNEEMKTLRYGKIMIMADQDQDGSHIKGLVINFIHNKWPSLIRRNFIEEFITPIIKATKGREELSFFSIPEYIEWRQNNQNWHTYRIKYYKGLGTSTSKEAKEYFSDMLRHRIKFQYSGPNDDEAVDLAFSKKKIEERKVWLTRWMETRKERREQGLIEDYLYDKDTRAVTFSDFINEELILFSNTDNERSIPSLVDGMKPGQRKVLFTCFKRADDKKEVKVAQLAGAVGEMSAYHHGEQSLMMTIVNLAQDYVGSNNINLLLPIASPRYIFTQLNPVTRALFPQPDESVLRFLYEENQRIEPEWYCPIIPTVLVNGAEGIGTAWSTKVPNFNPREIVQNMRRLILGEELKQMVPWYKNFRGTITQLDDQRYVCSGEVAVISSDTIEITELPIKMWKLQRVRDRANDGEHGQISPDDH
;
A
#
# COMPACT_ATOMS: atom_id res chain seq x y z
N MET A 1 29.48 -41.81 30.89
CA MET A 1 30.37 -40.96 31.73
C MET A 1 29.52 -40.10 32.63
N THR A 2 29.84 -40.02 33.92
CA THR A 2 29.06 -39.29 34.95
C THR A 2 29.86 -38.21 35.68
N LEU A 3 31.16 -38.07 35.41
CA LEU A 3 31.97 -36.98 35.97
C LEU A 3 31.48 -35.61 35.47
N GLN A 4 31.54 -34.62 36.35
CA GLN A 4 31.20 -33.23 36.01
C GLN A 4 32.29 -32.61 35.14
N SER A 5 31.91 -31.74 34.20
CA SER A 5 32.82 -31.10 33.23
C SER A 5 33.98 -30.34 33.87
N LYS A 6 33.78 -29.80 35.08
CA LYS A 6 34.82 -29.11 35.88
C LYS A 6 35.92 -30.04 36.37
N SER A 7 35.65 -31.34 36.43
CA SER A 7 36.55 -32.37 36.96
C SER A 7 37.29 -33.15 35.86
N PHE A 8 37.20 -32.72 34.59
CA PHE A 8 37.80 -33.42 33.45
C PHE A 8 39.31 -33.21 33.30
N GLY A 9 39.93 -32.33 34.09
CA GLY A 9 41.38 -32.06 34.04
C GLY A 9 41.87 -31.37 32.76
N SER A 10 40.99 -31.13 31.79
CA SER A 10 41.27 -30.44 30.53
C SER A 10 40.01 -29.72 30.05
N THR A 11 40.17 -28.66 29.27
CA THR A 11 39.04 -27.92 28.68
C THR A 11 39.09 -28.02 27.16
N CYS A 12 38.01 -28.52 26.55
CA CYS A 12 37.87 -28.56 25.10
C CYS A 12 37.17 -27.28 24.63
N LYS A 13 37.93 -26.34 24.08
CA LYS A 13 37.40 -25.16 23.40
C LYS A 13 37.39 -25.43 21.90
N LEU A 14 36.20 -25.50 21.31
CA LEU A 14 36.04 -25.68 19.88
C LEU A 14 36.51 -24.41 19.15
N SER A 15 37.34 -24.58 18.12
CA SER A 15 37.87 -23.46 17.33
C SER A 15 36.87 -22.95 16.30
N GLU A 16 36.99 -21.70 15.85
CA GLU A 16 36.16 -21.16 14.76
C GLU A 16 36.29 -21.98 13.46
N LYS A 17 37.46 -22.58 13.20
CA LYS A 17 37.68 -23.49 12.07
C LYS A 17 36.75 -24.71 12.14
N PHE A 18 36.49 -25.23 13.34
CA PHE A 18 35.56 -26.34 13.55
C PHE A 18 34.11 -25.91 13.24
N PHE A 19 33.68 -24.74 13.72
CA PHE A 19 32.34 -24.22 13.41
C PHE A 19 32.14 -23.94 11.91
N ASN A 20 33.15 -23.37 11.25
CA ASN A 20 33.12 -23.12 9.81
C ASN A 20 33.07 -24.42 8.99
N ALA A 21 33.75 -25.48 9.44
CA ALA A 21 33.64 -26.80 8.83
C ALA A 21 32.28 -27.44 9.09
N ALA A 22 31.77 -27.38 10.32
CA ALA A 22 30.46 -27.93 10.70
C ALA A 22 29.30 -27.28 9.93
N ASN A 23 29.36 -25.96 9.68
CA ASN A 23 28.39 -25.25 8.86
C ASN A 23 28.38 -25.75 7.40
N LYS A 24 29.51 -26.25 6.88
CA LYS A 24 29.63 -26.82 5.53
C LYS A 24 29.21 -28.30 5.45
N CYS A 25 29.01 -28.99 6.56
CA CYS A 25 28.65 -30.42 6.59
C CYS A 25 27.18 -30.71 6.27
N GLY A 26 26.39 -29.74 5.77
CA GLY A 26 24.97 -29.93 5.43
C GLY A 26 24.04 -30.19 6.63
N ILE A 27 24.56 -30.19 7.86
CA ILE A 27 23.77 -30.32 9.10
C ILE A 27 22.81 -29.13 9.21
N VAL A 28 23.29 -27.93 8.89
CA VAL A 28 22.46 -26.71 8.91
C VAL A 28 21.31 -26.82 7.91
N GLU A 29 21.58 -27.29 6.69
CA GLU A 29 20.56 -27.52 5.67
C GLU A 29 19.55 -28.59 6.09
N SER A 30 20.00 -29.64 6.75
CA SER A 30 19.16 -30.72 7.28
C SER A 30 18.28 -30.25 8.44
N VAL A 31 18.82 -29.40 9.31
CA VAL A 31 18.06 -28.77 10.40
C VAL A 31 17.05 -27.79 9.84
N ILE A 32 17.42 -26.96 8.85
CA ILE A 32 16.49 -26.04 8.17
C ILE A 32 15.38 -26.81 7.46
N SER A 33 15.71 -27.90 6.75
CA SER A 33 14.72 -28.73 6.07
C SER A 33 13.79 -29.42 7.06
N TRP A 34 14.29 -29.89 8.20
CA TRP A 34 13.48 -30.45 9.28
C TRP A 34 12.59 -29.40 9.95
N VAL A 35 13.11 -28.19 10.20
CA VAL A 35 12.33 -27.07 10.74
C VAL A 35 11.22 -26.67 9.78
N ASN A 36 11.53 -26.55 8.49
CA ASN A 36 10.54 -26.26 7.44
C ASN A 36 9.49 -27.38 7.36
N PHE A 37 9.91 -28.64 7.43
CA PHE A 37 9.01 -29.79 7.46
C PHE A 37 8.07 -29.73 8.67
N LYS A 38 8.58 -29.45 9.87
CA LYS A 38 7.74 -29.30 11.07
C LYS A 38 6.79 -28.10 11.00
N GLN A 39 7.24 -26.98 10.42
CA GLN A 39 6.37 -25.82 10.20
C GLN A 39 5.24 -26.15 9.22
N LEU A 40 5.56 -26.78 8.09
CA LEU A 40 4.57 -27.26 7.12
C LEU A 40 3.61 -28.24 7.80
N GLU A 41 4.10 -29.19 8.59
CA GLU A 41 3.25 -30.15 9.30
C GLU A 41 2.31 -29.48 10.31
N GLN A 42 2.76 -28.43 11.01
CA GLN A 42 1.93 -27.64 11.92
C GLN A 42 0.85 -26.84 11.16
N GLN A 43 1.23 -26.20 10.05
CA GLN A 43 0.30 -25.47 9.18
C GLN A 43 -0.73 -26.41 8.53
N ASP A 44 -0.28 -27.58 8.12
CA ASP A 44 -1.15 -28.62 7.59
C ASP A 44 -2.04 -29.20 8.67
N LYS A 45 -1.65 -29.36 9.93
CA LYS A 45 -2.59 -29.78 10.99
C LYS A 45 -3.76 -28.80 11.15
N LYS A 46 -3.52 -27.50 10.93
CA LYS A 46 -4.58 -26.47 10.88
C LYS A 46 -5.46 -26.56 9.63
N CYS A 47 -4.94 -27.10 8.51
CA CYS A 47 -5.65 -27.29 7.24
C CYS A 47 -6.22 -28.72 7.03
N SER A 48 -5.67 -29.74 7.69
CA SER A 48 -5.89 -31.18 7.48
C SER A 48 -7.14 -31.68 8.20
N THR A 49 -7.74 -30.86 9.06
CA THR A 49 -9.12 -31.07 9.51
C THR A 49 -10.14 -30.83 8.38
N ASN A 50 -9.70 -30.30 7.23
CA ASN A 50 -10.49 -30.10 6.00
C ASN A 50 -10.47 -31.34 5.09
N LYS A 51 -11.10 -32.45 5.50
CA LYS A 51 -11.62 -33.39 4.50
C LYS A 51 -12.58 -32.63 3.57
N LYS A 52 -12.60 -32.95 2.27
CA LYS A 52 -13.50 -32.33 1.27
C LYS A 52 -14.95 -32.41 1.77
N LYS A 53 -15.45 -31.30 2.32
CA LYS A 53 -16.82 -31.15 2.82
C LYS A 53 -17.65 -30.41 1.77
N SER A 54 -18.87 -30.89 1.54
CA SER A 54 -19.81 -30.26 0.61
C SER A 54 -20.26 -28.88 1.08
N LYS A 55 -20.37 -28.66 2.40
CA LYS A 55 -20.72 -27.35 2.99
C LYS A 55 -19.75 -26.98 4.11
N LEU A 56 -19.30 -25.73 4.10
CA LEU A 56 -18.52 -25.14 5.18
C LEU A 56 -19.44 -24.48 6.22
N LYS A 57 -19.13 -24.66 7.51
CA LYS A 57 -19.80 -23.97 8.63
C LYS A 57 -18.75 -23.12 9.35
N GLY A 58 -19.10 -21.89 9.74
CA GLY A 58 -18.23 -21.02 10.54
C GLY A 58 -17.51 -19.88 9.79
N ILE A 59 -17.83 -19.64 8.52
CA ILE A 59 -17.35 -18.46 7.78
C ILE A 59 -18.58 -17.59 7.44
N PRO A 60 -18.89 -16.55 8.24
CA PRO A 60 -20.16 -15.83 8.14
C PRO A 60 -20.34 -15.04 6.85
N LYS A 61 -19.24 -14.58 6.23
CA LYS A 61 -19.29 -13.80 4.98
C LYS A 61 -19.29 -14.65 3.70
N LEU A 62 -19.03 -15.96 3.80
CA LEU A 62 -18.94 -16.84 2.65
C LEU A 62 -20.33 -17.18 2.11
N GLU A 63 -20.51 -16.96 0.82
CA GLU A 63 -21.61 -17.54 0.07
C GLU A 63 -21.06 -18.69 -0.74
N ASP A 64 -21.32 -19.92 -0.32
CA ASP A 64 -20.61 -21.09 -0.84
C ASP A 64 -21.37 -21.72 -2.00
N ALA A 65 -20.75 -21.92 -3.17
CA ALA A 65 -21.43 -22.46 -4.33
C ALA A 65 -22.10 -23.82 -4.05
N ASN A 66 -23.30 -24.04 -4.63
CA ASN A 66 -24.09 -25.25 -4.36
C ASN A 66 -23.33 -26.55 -4.67
N ASP A 67 -22.54 -26.54 -5.74
CA ASP A 67 -21.74 -27.69 -6.19
C ASP A 67 -20.29 -27.67 -5.65
N ALA A 68 -19.92 -26.67 -4.83
CA ALA A 68 -18.58 -26.57 -4.28
C ALA A 68 -18.27 -27.76 -3.37
N GLY A 69 -17.10 -28.37 -3.56
CA GLY A 69 -16.72 -29.58 -2.82
C GLY A 69 -17.50 -30.85 -3.20
N THR A 70 -18.29 -30.84 -4.28
CA THR A 70 -18.94 -32.05 -4.84
C THR A 70 -18.10 -32.68 -5.97
N LYS A 71 -18.67 -33.60 -6.76
CA LYS A 71 -18.04 -34.13 -7.98
C LYS A 71 -17.84 -33.05 -9.06
N ASN A 72 -18.72 -32.05 -9.09
CA ASN A 72 -18.70 -30.95 -10.05
C ASN A 72 -17.88 -29.74 -9.57
N SER A 73 -17.05 -29.92 -8.52
CA SER A 73 -16.24 -28.83 -7.94
C SER A 73 -15.31 -28.16 -8.95
N HIS A 74 -14.81 -28.91 -9.94
CA HIS A 74 -13.93 -28.42 -11.01
C HIS A 74 -14.61 -27.41 -11.95
N LEU A 75 -15.95 -27.37 -11.99
CA LEU A 75 -16.73 -26.38 -12.77
C LEU A 75 -17.08 -25.13 -11.94
N CYS A 76 -16.87 -25.19 -10.63
CA CYS A 76 -17.18 -24.07 -9.72
C CYS A 76 -16.07 -23.02 -9.78
N THR A 77 -16.46 -21.74 -9.83
CA THR A 77 -15.53 -20.61 -9.75
C THR A 77 -15.79 -19.83 -8.45
N LEU A 78 -14.74 -19.52 -7.71
CA LEU A 78 -14.81 -18.66 -6.53
C LEU A 78 -14.49 -17.23 -6.94
N ILE A 79 -15.38 -16.27 -6.73
CA ILE A 79 -15.06 -14.85 -6.90
C ILE A 79 -14.40 -14.33 -5.62
N LEU A 80 -13.28 -13.63 -5.73
CA LEU A 80 -12.69 -12.85 -4.65
C LEU A 80 -13.01 -11.38 -4.91
N THR A 81 -13.71 -10.72 -3.99
CA THR A 81 -14.18 -9.34 -4.19
C THR A 81 -13.42 -8.35 -3.33
N GLU A 82 -13.04 -7.20 -3.86
CA GLU A 82 -12.48 -6.13 -3.03
C GLU A 82 -13.57 -5.50 -2.14
N GLY A 83 -13.61 -5.90 -0.87
CA GLY A 83 -14.53 -5.35 0.13
C GLY A 83 -16.00 -5.82 0.01
N ASP A 84 -16.81 -5.41 0.98
CA ASP A 84 -18.23 -5.82 1.07
C ASP A 84 -19.09 -5.15 -0.02
N SER A 85 -18.71 -3.97 -0.53
CA SER A 85 -19.43 -3.25 -1.60
C SER A 85 -19.43 -4.02 -2.94
N ALA A 86 -18.27 -4.54 -3.34
CA ALA A 86 -18.13 -5.39 -4.52
C ALA A 86 -18.91 -6.71 -4.38
N LYS A 87 -18.93 -7.27 -3.17
CA LYS A 87 -19.71 -8.47 -2.84
C LYS A 87 -21.20 -8.28 -3.13
N THR A 88 -21.77 -7.15 -2.69
CA THR A 88 -23.19 -6.82 -2.88
C THR A 88 -23.55 -6.74 -4.37
N GLY A 89 -22.69 -6.17 -5.22
CA GLY A 89 -22.89 -6.13 -6.69
C GLY A 89 -23.03 -7.52 -7.33
N CYS A 90 -22.21 -8.49 -6.90
CA CYS A 90 -22.34 -9.89 -7.32
C CYS A 90 -23.66 -10.53 -6.88
N PHE A 91 -24.12 -10.21 -5.67
CA PHE A 91 -25.32 -10.81 -5.06
C PHE A 91 -26.60 -10.46 -5.84
N TRP A 92 -26.78 -9.19 -6.22
CA TRP A 92 -28.00 -8.70 -6.89
C TRP A 92 -28.26 -9.32 -8.26
N THR A 93 -27.21 -9.82 -8.90
CA THR A 93 -27.24 -10.39 -10.23
C THR A 93 -27.71 -11.85 -10.24
N TRP A 94 -27.73 -12.48 -9.07
CA TRP A 94 -27.80 -13.94 -8.93
C TRP A 94 -29.19 -14.52 -8.66
N CYS A 95 -30.24 -13.72 -8.53
CA CYS A 95 -31.61 -14.21 -8.30
C CYS A 95 -32.25 -15.00 -9.49
N GLY A 96 -31.49 -15.58 -10.43
CA GLY A 96 -32.10 -16.24 -11.60
C GLY A 96 -31.29 -17.19 -12.48
N GLN A 97 -30.03 -17.55 -12.19
CA GLN A 97 -29.29 -18.53 -13.02
C GLN A 97 -28.67 -19.67 -12.20
N THR A 98 -28.49 -20.83 -12.82
CA THR A 98 -28.03 -22.08 -12.21
C THR A 98 -26.62 -22.44 -12.73
N ARG A 99 -25.54 -21.99 -12.06
CA ARG A 99 -24.16 -22.60 -12.01
C ARG A 99 -23.09 -21.66 -11.40
N PRO A 100 -22.09 -22.17 -10.67
CA PRO A 100 -21.69 -21.75 -9.32
C PRO A 100 -20.56 -20.72 -9.34
N ILE A 101 -20.91 -19.47 -9.03
CA ILE A 101 -19.98 -18.34 -8.96
C ILE A 101 -20.35 -17.53 -7.72
N ARG A 102 -19.49 -17.45 -6.69
CA ARG A 102 -19.82 -16.72 -5.46
C ARG A 102 -18.63 -16.03 -4.81
N SER A 103 -18.91 -14.91 -4.15
CA SER A 103 -17.94 -13.91 -3.69
C SER A 103 -17.47 -14.13 -2.25
N PHE A 104 -16.16 -14.01 -2.02
CA PHE A 104 -15.55 -13.87 -0.71
C PHE A 104 -14.74 -12.56 -0.68
N PRO A 105 -15.00 -11.65 0.26
CA PRO A 105 -14.26 -10.40 0.35
C PRO A 105 -13.04 -10.55 1.27
N PRO A 106 -11.80 -10.68 0.75
CA PRO A 106 -10.62 -10.36 1.54
C PRO A 106 -10.61 -8.85 1.86
N THR A 107 -10.29 -8.46 3.08
CA THR A 107 -10.19 -7.05 3.46
C THR A 107 -8.79 -6.49 3.17
N ARG A 108 -8.74 -5.20 2.83
CA ARG A 108 -7.54 -4.42 2.43
C ARG A 108 -6.41 -4.43 3.48
N LYS A 109 -6.63 -4.96 4.70
CA LYS A 109 -5.65 -5.00 5.80
C LYS A 109 -4.75 -6.25 5.78
N ASP A 110 -5.00 -7.22 4.92
CA ASP A 110 -4.46 -8.58 5.05
C ASP A 110 -3.39 -9.00 4.03
N ALA A 111 -2.87 -8.06 3.24
CA ALA A 111 -1.72 -8.27 2.37
C ALA A 111 -0.42 -7.67 2.93
N GLU A 112 -0.27 -7.64 4.27
CA GLU A 112 0.98 -7.24 4.89
C GLU A 112 2.10 -8.21 4.48
N ARG A 113 3.09 -7.67 3.74
CA ARG A 113 4.37 -8.35 3.53
C ARG A 113 4.96 -8.65 4.91
N PRO A 114 5.27 -9.92 5.25
CA PRO A 114 5.99 -10.22 6.49
C PRO A 114 7.31 -9.44 6.50
N ARG A 115 7.78 -8.92 7.64
CA ARG A 115 9.05 -8.16 7.72
C ARG A 115 10.30 -9.02 7.50
N SER A 116 10.23 -10.35 7.64
CA SER A 116 11.35 -11.29 7.41
C SER A 116 10.87 -12.67 6.90
N GLU A 117 11.71 -13.41 6.16
CA GLU A 117 11.41 -14.79 5.70
C GLU A 117 11.12 -15.75 6.88
N HIS A 118 11.72 -15.52 8.05
CA HIS A 118 11.53 -16.34 9.25
C HIS A 118 10.22 -16.05 10.02
N GLN A 119 9.69 -14.83 9.96
CA GLN A 119 8.37 -14.49 10.55
C GLN A 119 7.20 -14.79 9.61
N ALA A 120 7.45 -14.94 8.29
CA ALA A 120 6.41 -15.19 7.28
C ALA A 120 5.58 -16.45 7.56
N GLY A 121 6.19 -17.53 8.05
CA GLY A 121 5.47 -18.76 8.36
C GLY A 121 4.50 -18.65 9.54
N GLN A 122 4.83 -17.84 10.56
CA GLN A 122 3.98 -17.60 11.72
C GLN A 122 2.86 -16.60 11.40
N THR A 123 3.20 -15.45 10.79
CA THR A 123 2.20 -14.42 10.45
C THR A 123 1.14 -14.91 9.45
N ILE A 124 1.52 -15.72 8.45
CA ILE A 124 0.56 -16.33 7.51
C ILE A 124 -0.34 -17.34 8.23
N SER A 125 0.19 -18.08 9.21
CA SER A 125 -0.60 -19.05 9.96
C SER A 125 -1.62 -18.41 10.89
N ASP A 126 -1.39 -17.17 11.32
CA ASP A 126 -2.26 -16.44 12.25
C ASP A 126 -3.28 -15.55 11.52
N ASN A 127 -3.09 -15.31 10.21
CA ASN A 127 -4.03 -14.54 9.42
C ASN A 127 -5.36 -15.29 9.21
N ALA A 128 -6.45 -14.76 9.76
CA ALA A 128 -7.76 -15.38 9.69
C ALA A 128 -8.33 -15.45 8.27
N GLU A 129 -8.03 -14.47 7.41
CA GLU A 129 -8.55 -14.39 6.05
C GLU A 129 -7.86 -15.40 5.13
N ILE A 130 -6.53 -15.50 5.19
CA ILE A 130 -5.79 -16.52 4.43
C ILE A 130 -6.27 -17.91 4.85
N ASN A 131 -6.41 -18.16 6.16
CA ASN A 131 -6.93 -19.43 6.66
C ASN A 131 -8.37 -19.70 6.19
N ALA A 132 -9.22 -18.67 6.10
CA ALA A 132 -10.57 -18.80 5.54
C ALA A 132 -10.52 -19.14 4.04
N LEU A 133 -9.69 -18.43 3.27
CA LEU A 133 -9.51 -18.65 1.83
C LEU A 133 -9.05 -20.08 1.54
N LEU A 134 -8.05 -20.58 2.27
CA LEU A 134 -7.56 -21.96 2.15
C LEU A 134 -8.66 -22.99 2.44
N LYS A 135 -9.47 -22.75 3.48
CA LYS A 135 -10.63 -23.60 3.81
C LYS A 135 -11.69 -23.57 2.70
N ILE A 136 -11.96 -22.40 2.13
CA ILE A 136 -12.98 -22.20 1.08
C ILE A 136 -12.59 -22.95 -0.18
N ILE A 137 -11.36 -22.76 -0.65
CA ILE A 137 -10.84 -23.38 -1.87
C ILE A 137 -10.52 -24.86 -1.63
N GLY A 138 -10.17 -25.25 -0.41
CA GLY A 138 -9.70 -26.60 -0.08
C GLY A 138 -8.22 -26.80 -0.38
N LEU A 139 -7.41 -25.74 -0.27
CA LEU A 139 -5.97 -25.80 -0.48
C LEU A 139 -5.26 -26.47 0.70
N GLN A 140 -4.21 -27.23 0.40
CA GLN A 140 -3.38 -27.95 1.37
C GLN A 140 -1.91 -27.66 1.06
N TYR A 141 -1.10 -27.38 2.09
CA TYR A 141 0.30 -26.99 1.88
C TYR A 141 1.18 -28.17 1.44
N LYS A 142 0.82 -29.42 1.77
CA LYS A 142 1.55 -30.62 1.27
C LYS A 142 1.39 -30.89 -0.22
N LEU A 143 0.28 -30.46 -0.81
CA LEU A 143 -0.03 -30.81 -2.20
C LEU A 143 0.55 -29.76 -3.14
N LYS A 144 1.16 -30.23 -4.24
CA LYS A 144 1.72 -29.36 -5.28
C LYS A 144 0.68 -29.02 -6.35
N TYR A 145 -0.35 -29.83 -6.51
CA TYR A 145 -1.39 -29.72 -7.53
C TYR A 145 -0.88 -29.94 -8.96
N ASP A 146 0.10 -30.83 -9.10
CA ASP A 146 0.66 -31.23 -10.40
C ASP A 146 -0.21 -32.27 -11.11
N SER A 147 -0.97 -33.08 -10.35
CA SER A 147 -1.79 -34.16 -10.89
C SER A 147 -3.28 -33.79 -10.96
N ASN A 148 -4.00 -34.40 -11.91
CA ASN A 148 -5.45 -34.19 -12.03
C ASN A 148 -6.23 -34.77 -10.83
N GLU A 149 -5.64 -35.71 -10.08
CA GLU A 149 -6.23 -36.24 -8.85
C GLU A 149 -6.14 -35.24 -7.70
N GLU A 150 -4.99 -34.56 -7.56
CA GLU A 150 -4.83 -33.47 -6.60
C GLU A 150 -5.78 -32.32 -6.90
N MET A 151 -5.98 -31.96 -8.17
CA MET A 151 -6.96 -30.94 -8.56
C MET A 151 -8.40 -31.29 -8.14
N LYS A 152 -8.77 -32.58 -8.10
CA LYS A 152 -10.09 -33.02 -7.63
C LYS A 152 -10.29 -32.81 -6.13
N THR A 153 -9.21 -32.65 -5.35
CA THR A 153 -9.30 -32.37 -3.91
C THR A 153 -9.83 -30.96 -3.63
N LEU A 154 -9.63 -30.03 -4.57
CA LEU A 154 -10.12 -28.66 -4.47
C LEU A 154 -11.66 -28.59 -4.47
N ARG A 155 -12.18 -27.64 -3.71
CA ARG A 155 -13.62 -27.31 -3.65
C ARG A 155 -14.07 -26.43 -4.82
N TYR A 156 -13.14 -25.69 -5.41
CA TYR A 156 -13.35 -24.84 -6.58
C TYR A 156 -12.30 -25.15 -7.64
N GLY A 157 -12.70 -25.14 -8.91
CA GLY A 157 -11.80 -25.40 -10.04
C GLY A 157 -11.05 -24.15 -10.51
N LYS A 158 -11.59 -22.96 -10.21
CA LYS A 158 -11.00 -21.67 -10.57
C LYS A 158 -11.29 -20.60 -9.52
N ILE A 159 -10.46 -19.57 -9.54
CA ILE A 159 -10.67 -18.34 -8.78
C ILE A 159 -10.80 -17.19 -9.78
N MET A 160 -11.75 -16.30 -9.55
CA MET A 160 -11.96 -15.09 -10.33
C MET A 160 -11.77 -13.88 -9.41
N ILE A 161 -10.83 -13.01 -9.71
CA ILE A 161 -10.57 -11.81 -8.92
C ILE A 161 -11.45 -10.69 -9.46
N MET A 162 -12.23 -10.05 -8.60
CA MET A 162 -13.09 -8.92 -8.90
C MET A 162 -12.73 -7.78 -7.95
N ALA A 163 -11.76 -6.99 -8.38
CA ALA A 163 -11.31 -5.79 -7.66
C ALA A 163 -11.85 -4.54 -8.34
N ASP A 164 -11.77 -3.39 -7.66
CA ASP A 164 -12.07 -2.12 -8.31
C ASP A 164 -11.10 -1.92 -9.49
N GLN A 165 -11.57 -1.34 -10.59
CA GLN A 165 -10.73 -1.06 -11.76
C GLN A 165 -9.90 0.22 -11.53
N ASP A 166 -9.23 0.26 -10.39
CA ASP A 166 -8.27 1.27 -9.98
C ASP A 166 -6.90 0.62 -9.74
N GLN A 167 -5.90 1.46 -9.46
CA GLN A 167 -4.53 0.99 -9.27
C GLN A 167 -4.37 0.12 -8.02
N ASP A 168 -5.13 0.37 -6.95
CA ASP A 168 -5.06 -0.46 -5.74
C ASP A 168 -5.68 -1.84 -5.97
N GLY A 169 -6.71 -1.94 -6.82
CA GLY A 169 -7.28 -3.19 -7.28
C GLY A 169 -6.27 -4.02 -8.07
N SER A 170 -5.48 -3.39 -8.93
CA SER A 170 -4.35 -4.05 -9.62
C SER A 170 -3.32 -4.61 -8.64
N HIS A 171 -3.02 -3.90 -7.55
CA HIS A 171 -2.15 -4.42 -6.50
C HIS A 171 -2.75 -5.65 -5.80
N ILE A 172 -4.05 -5.64 -5.49
CA ILE A 172 -4.76 -6.78 -4.88
C ILE A 172 -4.68 -8.00 -5.80
N LYS A 173 -4.93 -7.83 -7.11
CA LYS A 173 -4.77 -8.89 -8.12
C LYS A 173 -3.36 -9.47 -8.06
N GLY A 174 -2.35 -8.61 -8.09
CA GLY A 174 -0.94 -9.01 -8.01
C GLY A 174 -0.59 -9.75 -6.72
N LEU A 175 -1.13 -9.35 -5.57
CA LEU A 175 -0.92 -10.01 -4.28
C LEU A 175 -1.53 -11.41 -4.23
N VAL A 176 -2.73 -11.59 -4.80
CA VAL A 176 -3.37 -12.91 -4.91
C VAL A 176 -2.58 -13.81 -5.86
N ILE A 177 -2.12 -13.28 -7.00
CA ILE A 177 -1.26 -14.00 -7.95
C ILE A 177 0.03 -14.43 -7.25
N ASN A 178 0.72 -13.51 -6.56
CA ASN A 178 1.94 -13.81 -5.82
C ASN A 178 1.72 -14.85 -4.70
N PHE A 179 0.59 -14.78 -4.00
CA PHE A 179 0.26 -15.76 -2.96
C PHE A 179 0.14 -17.17 -3.54
N ILE A 180 -0.59 -17.32 -4.65
CA ILE A 180 -0.77 -18.61 -5.32
C ILE A 180 0.56 -19.05 -5.98
N HIS A 181 1.30 -18.15 -6.60
CA HIS A 181 2.60 -18.42 -7.24
C HIS A 181 3.64 -18.93 -6.24
N ASN A 182 3.81 -18.25 -5.11
CA ASN A 182 4.79 -18.61 -4.09
C ASN A 182 4.47 -19.97 -3.42
N LYS A 183 3.19 -20.26 -3.18
CA LYS A 183 2.78 -21.48 -2.47
C LYS A 183 2.50 -22.68 -3.38
N TRP A 184 1.90 -22.44 -4.54
CA TRP A 184 1.46 -23.46 -5.50
C TRP A 184 1.72 -23.02 -6.96
N PRO A 185 2.98 -22.97 -7.41
CA PRO A 185 3.33 -22.56 -8.78
C PRO A 185 2.58 -23.35 -9.87
N SER A 186 2.29 -24.63 -9.62
CA SER A 186 1.59 -25.50 -10.57
C SER A 186 0.16 -25.06 -10.87
N LEU A 187 -0.50 -24.33 -9.96
CA LEU A 187 -1.84 -23.76 -10.18
C LEU A 187 -1.80 -22.60 -11.18
N ILE A 188 -0.75 -21.76 -11.13
CA ILE A 188 -0.52 -20.68 -12.09
C ILE A 188 -0.44 -21.25 -13.51
N ARG A 189 0.35 -22.32 -13.69
CA ARG A 189 0.53 -23.01 -14.98
C ARG A 189 -0.75 -23.65 -15.54
N ARG A 190 -1.75 -23.89 -14.69
CA ARG A 190 -3.03 -24.52 -15.06
C ARG A 190 -4.16 -23.51 -15.31
N ASN A 191 -3.84 -22.22 -15.44
CA ASN A 191 -4.81 -21.13 -15.66
C ASN A 191 -5.93 -21.13 -14.59
N PHE A 192 -5.53 -21.33 -13.33
CA PHE A 192 -6.44 -21.40 -12.19
C PHE A 192 -7.06 -20.04 -11.84
N ILE A 193 -6.42 -18.94 -12.24
CA ILE A 193 -6.80 -17.57 -11.93
C ILE A 193 -7.46 -16.92 -13.16
N GLU A 194 -8.62 -16.31 -12.93
CA GLU A 194 -9.35 -15.46 -13.86
C GLU A 194 -9.56 -14.09 -13.19
N GLU A 195 -9.94 -13.10 -13.99
CA GLU A 195 -10.27 -11.77 -13.56
C GLU A 195 -11.63 -11.34 -14.12
N PHE A 196 -12.34 -10.53 -13.34
CA PHE A 196 -13.53 -9.83 -13.76
C PHE A 196 -13.25 -8.33 -13.82
N ILE A 197 -13.30 -7.76 -15.03
CA ILE A 197 -13.09 -6.33 -15.26
C ILE A 197 -14.43 -5.59 -15.41
N THR A 198 -14.47 -4.32 -15.03
CA THR A 198 -15.61 -3.42 -15.24
C THR A 198 -15.17 -2.15 -15.94
N PRO A 199 -16.06 -1.48 -16.71
CA PRO A 199 -15.70 -0.23 -17.37
C PRO A 199 -15.39 0.87 -16.36
N ILE A 200 -14.37 1.67 -16.66
CA ILE A 200 -13.95 2.84 -15.86
C ILE A 200 -14.76 4.06 -16.27
N ILE A 201 -15.08 4.19 -17.56
CA ILE A 201 -15.76 5.36 -18.11
C ILE A 201 -16.90 4.88 -19.01
N LYS A 202 -18.07 5.51 -18.87
CA LYS A 202 -19.16 5.36 -19.82
C LYS A 202 -19.57 6.68 -20.44
N ALA A 203 -19.65 6.69 -21.77
CA ALA A 203 -20.17 7.80 -22.55
C ALA A 203 -21.58 7.45 -23.05
N THR A 204 -22.57 8.27 -22.68
CA THR A 204 -23.98 8.03 -23.01
C THR A 204 -24.55 9.15 -23.87
N LYS A 205 -25.22 8.81 -24.96
CA LYS A 205 -25.93 9.75 -25.85
C LYS A 205 -27.22 9.14 -26.36
N GLY A 206 -28.34 9.58 -25.82
CA GLY A 206 -29.66 9.03 -26.16
C GLY A 206 -29.75 7.55 -25.81
N ARG A 207 -29.75 6.67 -26.83
CA ARG A 207 -29.75 5.20 -26.67
C ARG A 207 -28.37 4.56 -26.84
N GLU A 208 -27.38 5.32 -27.28
CA GLU A 208 -26.02 4.83 -27.46
C GLU A 208 -25.26 4.92 -26.12
N GLU A 209 -24.65 3.81 -25.73
CA GLU A 209 -23.82 3.69 -24.53
C GLU A 209 -22.49 3.05 -24.92
N LEU A 210 -21.41 3.80 -24.78
CA LEU A 210 -20.04 3.35 -25.02
C LEU A 210 -19.35 3.16 -23.67
N SER A 211 -18.76 1.98 -23.49
CA SER A 211 -18.04 1.60 -22.27
C SER A 211 -16.55 1.47 -22.56
N PHE A 212 -15.74 2.15 -21.77
CA PHE A 212 -14.27 2.16 -21.87
C PHE A 212 -13.68 1.52 -20.62
N PHE A 213 -12.69 0.65 -20.80
CA PHE A 213 -12.08 -0.14 -19.73
C PHE A 213 -10.68 0.37 -19.35
N SER A 214 -10.14 1.32 -20.11
CA SER A 214 -8.92 2.04 -19.77
C SER A 214 -9.10 3.55 -20.01
N ILE A 215 -8.34 4.37 -19.28
CA ILE A 215 -8.33 5.82 -19.48
C ILE A 215 -7.74 6.18 -20.86
N PRO A 216 -6.62 5.55 -21.31
CA PRO A 216 -6.08 5.82 -22.64
C PRO A 216 -7.07 5.51 -23.78
N GLU A 217 -7.84 4.42 -23.70
CA GLU A 217 -8.90 4.08 -24.69
C GLU A 217 -9.95 5.19 -24.80
N TYR A 218 -10.36 5.77 -23.66
CA TYR A 218 -11.28 6.91 -23.64
C TYR A 218 -10.66 8.19 -24.22
N ILE A 219 -9.39 8.46 -23.93
CA ILE A 219 -8.68 9.63 -24.46
C ILE A 219 -8.56 9.53 -25.98
N GLU A 220 -8.19 8.36 -26.50
CA GLU A 220 -8.13 8.08 -27.93
C GLU A 220 -9.49 8.31 -28.59
N TRP A 221 -10.57 7.76 -28.03
CA TRP A 221 -11.93 8.00 -28.52
C TRP A 221 -12.28 9.49 -28.50
N ARG A 222 -11.93 10.21 -27.44
CA ARG A 222 -12.21 11.65 -27.32
C ARG A 222 -11.44 12.49 -28.36
N GLN A 223 -10.20 12.12 -28.66
CA GLN A 223 -9.38 12.80 -29.68
C GLN A 223 -9.92 12.56 -31.09
N ASN A 224 -10.40 11.34 -31.36
CA ASN A 224 -10.92 10.96 -32.68
C ASN A 224 -12.36 11.42 -32.95
N ASN A 225 -13.15 11.75 -31.92
CA ASN A 225 -14.56 12.11 -32.06
C ASN A 225 -14.84 13.58 -31.73
N GLN A 226 -15.00 14.44 -32.73
CA GLN A 226 -15.27 15.87 -32.53
C GLN A 226 -16.55 16.18 -31.72
N ASN A 227 -17.55 15.28 -31.76
CA ASN A 227 -18.84 15.43 -31.07
C ASN A 227 -18.83 14.88 -29.63
N TRP A 228 -17.68 14.55 -29.06
CA TRP A 228 -17.55 13.96 -27.71
C TRP A 228 -18.27 14.77 -26.63
N HIS A 229 -18.28 16.10 -26.76
CA HIS A 229 -18.93 17.04 -25.84
C HIS A 229 -20.46 16.89 -25.77
N THR A 230 -21.08 16.20 -26.73
CA THR A 230 -22.51 15.88 -26.72
C THR A 230 -22.86 14.63 -25.91
N TYR A 231 -21.85 13.83 -25.52
CA TYR A 231 -22.05 12.65 -24.68
C TYR A 231 -22.00 13.04 -23.20
N ARG A 232 -22.90 12.45 -22.42
CA ARG A 232 -22.80 12.48 -20.96
C ARG A 232 -21.78 11.45 -20.51
N ILE A 233 -20.66 11.93 -19.98
CA ILE A 233 -19.56 11.10 -19.47
C ILE A 233 -19.77 10.83 -17.99
N LYS A 234 -19.70 9.56 -17.59
CA LYS A 234 -19.74 9.13 -16.19
C LYS A 234 -18.51 8.27 -15.88
N TYR A 235 -17.81 8.64 -14.82
CA TYR A 235 -16.66 7.91 -14.29
C TYR A 235 -17.11 6.93 -13.20
N TYR A 236 -16.56 5.72 -13.21
CA TYR A 236 -16.85 4.64 -12.27
C TYR A 236 -15.63 4.44 -11.38
N LYS A 237 -15.71 4.95 -10.14
CA LYS A 237 -14.58 4.99 -9.19
C LYS A 237 -14.33 3.65 -8.48
N GLY A 238 -15.29 2.73 -8.56
CA GLY A 238 -15.23 1.41 -7.96
C GLY A 238 -16.50 0.63 -8.23
N LEU A 239 -16.50 -0.65 -7.91
CA LEU A 239 -17.58 -1.59 -8.16
C LEU A 239 -18.89 -1.18 -7.49
N GLY A 240 -18.81 -0.47 -6.35
CA GLY A 240 -19.97 0.10 -5.66
C GLY A 240 -20.68 1.25 -6.40
N THR A 241 -20.05 1.83 -7.44
CA THR A 241 -20.64 2.93 -8.25
C THR A 241 -21.64 2.42 -9.29
N SER A 242 -21.53 1.13 -9.64
CA SER A 242 -22.42 0.49 -10.61
C SER A 242 -23.76 0.16 -9.97
N THR A 243 -24.83 0.42 -10.72
CA THR A 243 -26.18 0.05 -10.29
C THR A 243 -26.40 -1.47 -10.40
N SER A 244 -27.38 -2.01 -9.67
CA SER A 244 -27.75 -3.43 -9.77
C SER A 244 -28.19 -3.85 -11.18
N LYS A 245 -28.66 -2.91 -12.01
CA LYS A 245 -29.02 -3.16 -13.40
C LYS A 245 -27.76 -3.35 -14.26
N GLU A 246 -26.79 -2.46 -14.13
CA GLU A 246 -25.51 -2.55 -14.85
C GLU A 246 -24.73 -3.80 -14.45
N ALA A 247 -24.73 -4.15 -13.15
CA ALA A 247 -24.13 -5.41 -12.70
C ALA A 247 -24.74 -6.61 -13.44
N LYS A 248 -26.07 -6.67 -13.58
CA LYS A 248 -26.76 -7.72 -14.34
C LYS A 248 -26.34 -7.76 -15.82
N GLU A 249 -26.15 -6.61 -16.44
CA GLU A 249 -25.67 -6.52 -17.81
C GLU A 249 -24.23 -7.06 -17.93
N TYR A 250 -23.33 -6.71 -17.01
CA TYR A 250 -21.95 -7.18 -17.02
C TYR A 250 -21.84 -8.71 -16.88
N PHE A 251 -22.61 -9.31 -15.97
CA PHE A 251 -22.65 -10.77 -15.84
C PHE A 251 -23.45 -11.46 -16.95
N SER A 252 -24.29 -10.73 -17.69
CA SER A 252 -24.91 -11.29 -18.90
C SER A 252 -23.89 -11.38 -20.04
N ASP A 253 -22.95 -10.43 -20.12
CA ASP A 253 -21.82 -10.44 -21.05
C ASP A 253 -20.52 -10.91 -20.38
N MET A 254 -20.54 -12.11 -19.80
CA MET A 254 -19.34 -12.70 -19.18
C MET A 254 -18.16 -12.85 -20.16
N LEU A 255 -18.39 -12.87 -21.47
CA LEU A 255 -17.31 -13.02 -22.45
C LEU A 255 -16.45 -11.76 -22.55
N ARG A 256 -17.06 -10.57 -22.43
CA ARG A 256 -16.33 -9.30 -22.41
C ARG A 256 -15.68 -9.01 -21.06
N HIS A 257 -16.34 -9.38 -19.97
CA HIS A 257 -15.92 -9.03 -18.62
C HIS A 257 -14.96 -10.04 -17.98
N ARG A 258 -14.87 -11.27 -18.50
CA ARG A 258 -13.94 -12.29 -18.00
C ARG A 258 -12.64 -12.27 -18.79
N ILE A 259 -11.55 -12.00 -18.10
CA ILE A 259 -10.19 -12.15 -18.63
C ILE A 259 -9.52 -13.33 -17.96
N LYS A 260 -8.89 -14.20 -18.76
CA LYS A 260 -8.15 -15.35 -18.25
C LYS A 260 -6.67 -15.01 -18.11
N PHE A 261 -6.04 -15.40 -17.00
CA PHE A 261 -4.59 -15.39 -16.96
C PHE A 261 -4.06 -16.63 -17.66
N GLN A 262 -3.20 -16.42 -18.65
CA GLN A 262 -2.55 -17.49 -19.41
C GLN A 262 -1.07 -17.54 -19.05
N TYR A 263 -0.64 -18.69 -18.56
CA TYR A 263 0.79 -18.95 -18.40
C TYR A 263 1.44 -19.24 -19.76
N SER A 264 2.47 -18.49 -20.09
CA SER A 264 3.19 -18.49 -21.36
C SER A 264 4.62 -19.02 -21.26
N GLY A 265 5.19 -19.11 -20.04
CA GLY A 265 6.50 -19.70 -19.81
C GLY A 265 7.22 -19.15 -18.57
N PRO A 266 8.53 -19.46 -18.41
CA PRO A 266 9.32 -19.04 -17.26
C PRO A 266 9.39 -17.52 -17.04
N ASN A 267 9.25 -16.73 -18.11
CA ASN A 267 9.23 -15.26 -18.02
C ASN A 267 8.11 -14.75 -17.10
N ASP A 268 6.98 -15.45 -17.04
CA ASP A 268 5.88 -15.13 -16.12
C ASP A 268 6.29 -15.32 -14.66
N ASP A 269 7.03 -16.38 -14.37
CA ASP A 269 7.56 -16.64 -13.02
C ASP A 269 8.58 -15.55 -12.62
N GLU A 270 9.47 -15.18 -13.54
CA GLU A 270 10.46 -14.13 -13.33
C GLU A 270 9.84 -12.76 -13.10
N ALA A 271 8.76 -12.43 -13.83
CA ALA A 271 8.03 -11.18 -13.69
C ALA A 271 7.31 -11.09 -12.34
N VAL A 272 6.66 -12.17 -11.89
CA VAL A 272 6.03 -12.23 -10.56
C VAL A 272 7.10 -12.12 -9.46
N ASP A 273 8.22 -12.82 -9.60
CA ASP A 273 9.34 -12.72 -8.67
C ASP A 273 9.93 -11.31 -8.62
N LEU A 274 10.09 -10.65 -9.77
CA LEU A 274 10.56 -9.26 -9.85
C LEU A 274 9.66 -8.33 -9.02
N ALA A 275 8.34 -8.43 -9.19
CA ALA A 275 7.39 -7.56 -8.52
C ALA A 275 7.36 -7.74 -6.99
N PHE A 276 7.44 -8.98 -6.50
CA PHE A 276 7.16 -9.29 -5.08
C PHE A 276 8.37 -9.76 -4.25
N SER A 277 9.46 -10.20 -4.88
CA SER A 277 10.64 -10.68 -4.14
C SER A 277 11.35 -9.56 -3.38
N LYS A 278 11.64 -9.78 -2.11
CA LYS A 278 12.42 -8.82 -1.32
C LYS A 278 13.87 -8.69 -1.75
N LYS A 279 14.39 -9.68 -2.49
CA LYS A 279 15.80 -9.71 -2.93
C LYS A 279 16.02 -8.89 -4.20
N LYS A 280 14.96 -8.66 -4.99
CA LYS A 280 14.99 -7.98 -6.30
C LYS A 280 14.67 -6.47 -6.22
N ILE A 281 15.13 -5.78 -5.16
CA ILE A 281 14.84 -4.34 -5.00
C ILE A 281 15.51 -3.51 -6.10
N GLU A 282 16.79 -3.75 -6.39
CA GLU A 282 17.52 -2.99 -7.42
C GLU A 282 16.99 -3.26 -8.83
N GLU A 283 16.64 -4.52 -9.15
CA GLU A 283 15.98 -4.86 -10.42
C GLU A 283 14.64 -4.10 -10.58
N ARG A 284 13.83 -3.99 -9.51
CA ARG A 284 12.59 -3.20 -9.55
C ARG A 284 12.83 -1.71 -9.77
N LYS A 285 13.91 -1.15 -9.22
CA LYS A 285 14.25 0.25 -9.47
C LYS A 285 14.56 0.48 -10.95
N VAL A 286 15.34 -0.40 -11.56
CA VAL A 286 15.65 -0.34 -13.00
C VAL A 286 14.38 -0.51 -13.83
N TRP A 287 13.53 -1.47 -13.47
CA TRP A 287 12.24 -1.72 -14.13
C TRP A 287 11.33 -0.48 -14.12
N LEU A 288 11.12 0.13 -12.95
CA LEU A 288 10.32 1.35 -12.82
C LEU A 288 10.96 2.56 -13.51
N THR A 289 12.30 2.68 -13.46
CA THR A 289 13.02 3.79 -14.11
C THR A 289 12.85 3.73 -15.63
N ARG A 290 13.06 2.56 -16.24
CA ARG A 290 12.86 2.36 -17.68
C ARG A 290 11.44 2.70 -18.11
N TRP A 291 10.44 2.26 -17.33
CA TRP A 291 9.06 2.57 -17.64
C TRP A 291 8.75 4.08 -17.52
N MET A 292 9.27 4.75 -16.49
CA MET A 292 9.12 6.20 -16.34
C MET A 292 9.79 6.98 -17.50
N GLU A 293 10.94 6.53 -17.98
CA GLU A 293 11.64 7.08 -19.16
C GLU A 293 10.78 6.92 -20.42
N THR A 294 10.32 5.70 -20.72
CA THR A 294 9.44 5.43 -21.87
C THR A 294 8.15 6.26 -21.80
N ARG A 295 7.54 6.39 -20.62
CA ARG A 295 6.34 7.20 -20.41
C ARG A 295 6.61 8.68 -20.68
N LYS A 296 7.76 9.19 -20.26
CA LYS A 296 8.18 10.57 -20.50
C LYS A 296 8.40 10.82 -22.00
N GLU A 297 9.13 9.95 -22.68
CA GLU A 297 9.39 10.05 -24.12
C GLU A 297 8.10 10.04 -24.94
N ARG A 298 7.16 9.13 -24.63
CA ARG A 298 5.85 9.09 -25.29
C ARG A 298 5.05 10.37 -25.11
N ARG A 299 5.06 10.94 -23.90
CA ARG A 299 4.38 12.22 -23.61
C ARG A 299 4.99 13.38 -24.39
N GLU A 300 6.33 13.44 -24.49
CA GLU A 300 7.03 14.46 -25.26
C GLU A 300 6.74 14.35 -26.77
N GLN A 301 6.52 13.13 -27.26
CA GLN A 301 6.13 12.86 -28.65
C GLN A 301 4.62 12.99 -28.90
N GLY A 302 3.80 13.20 -27.86
CA GLY A 302 2.34 13.25 -27.96
C GLY A 302 1.69 11.91 -28.33
N LEU A 303 2.38 10.79 -28.09
CA LEU A 303 1.86 9.44 -28.32
C LEU A 303 0.93 9.01 -27.17
N ILE A 304 -0.04 8.16 -27.50
CA ILE A 304 -0.97 7.58 -26.53
C ILE A 304 -0.21 6.54 -25.68
N GLU A 305 -0.53 6.47 -24.39
CA GLU A 305 0.03 5.44 -23.50
C GLU A 305 -0.58 4.07 -23.85
N ASP A 306 0.24 3.01 -23.88
CA ASP A 306 -0.25 1.64 -24.07
C ASP A 306 -1.23 1.27 -22.95
N TYR A 307 -2.21 0.41 -23.27
CA TYR A 307 -3.21 -0.02 -22.31
C TYR A 307 -3.63 -1.47 -22.55
N LEU A 308 -3.98 -2.15 -21.45
CA LEU A 308 -4.59 -3.47 -21.49
C LEU A 308 -6.12 -3.37 -21.63
N TYR A 309 -6.73 -4.52 -21.94
CA TYR A 309 -8.19 -4.73 -21.95
C TYR A 309 -8.97 -4.08 -23.10
N ASP A 310 -8.34 -4.00 -24.27
CA ASP A 310 -9.05 -3.69 -25.51
C ASP A 310 -10.20 -4.69 -25.76
N LYS A 311 -11.16 -4.32 -26.60
CA LYS A 311 -12.44 -5.03 -26.84
C LYS A 311 -12.27 -6.50 -27.18
N ASP A 312 -11.17 -6.86 -27.82
CA ASP A 312 -10.85 -8.23 -28.26
C ASP A 312 -10.02 -9.02 -27.26
N THR A 313 -9.59 -8.41 -26.16
CA THR A 313 -8.80 -9.08 -25.12
C THR A 313 -9.65 -10.11 -24.39
N ARG A 314 -9.19 -11.37 -24.36
CA ARG A 314 -9.85 -12.49 -23.65
C ARG A 314 -8.91 -13.22 -22.69
N ALA A 315 -7.61 -13.06 -22.88
CA ALA A 315 -6.58 -13.59 -22.01
C ALA A 315 -5.43 -12.59 -21.93
N VAL A 316 -4.73 -12.59 -20.80
CA VAL A 316 -3.56 -11.75 -20.51
C VAL A 316 -2.50 -12.66 -19.88
N THR A 317 -1.23 -12.45 -20.22
CA THR A 317 -0.14 -13.21 -19.58
C THR A 317 0.22 -12.60 -18.23
N PHE A 318 0.85 -13.37 -17.34
CA PHE A 318 1.27 -12.80 -16.06
C PHE A 318 2.33 -11.72 -16.26
N SER A 319 3.25 -11.90 -17.21
CA SER A 319 4.23 -10.89 -17.60
C SER A 319 3.57 -9.59 -18.06
N ASP A 320 2.58 -9.65 -18.95
CA ASP A 320 1.88 -8.46 -19.44
C ASP A 320 1.14 -7.75 -18.30
N PHE A 321 0.47 -8.51 -17.43
CA PHE A 321 -0.17 -7.94 -16.25
C PHE A 321 0.82 -7.21 -15.32
N ILE A 322 1.98 -7.82 -15.06
CA ILE A 322 3.00 -7.19 -14.22
C ILE A 322 3.53 -5.91 -14.88
N ASN A 323 3.89 -5.97 -16.16
CA ASN A 323 4.59 -4.90 -16.87
C ASN A 323 3.69 -3.78 -17.40
N GLU A 324 2.39 -4.03 -17.60
CA GLU A 324 1.46 -3.05 -18.16
C GLU A 324 0.41 -2.56 -17.15
N GLU A 325 0.07 -3.36 -16.13
CA GLU A 325 -0.94 -2.96 -15.11
C GLU A 325 -0.34 -2.78 -13.72
N LEU A 326 0.39 -3.76 -13.17
CA LEU A 326 0.95 -3.64 -11.82
C LEU A 326 2.02 -2.54 -11.71
N ILE A 327 2.71 -2.24 -12.81
CA ILE A 327 3.67 -1.15 -12.86
C ILE A 327 3.01 0.21 -12.62
N LEU A 328 1.77 0.39 -13.10
CA LEU A 328 1.00 1.62 -12.93
C LEU A 328 0.73 1.85 -11.45
N PHE A 329 0.29 0.80 -10.75
CA PHE A 329 0.18 0.83 -9.29
C PHE A 329 1.50 1.17 -8.62
N SER A 330 2.59 0.49 -8.99
CA SER A 330 3.90 0.69 -8.38
C SER A 330 4.39 2.13 -8.51
N ASN A 331 4.12 2.75 -9.67
CA ASN A 331 4.42 4.16 -9.89
C ASN A 331 3.47 5.09 -9.13
N THR A 332 2.15 4.86 -9.18
CA THR A 332 1.17 5.66 -8.40
C THR A 332 1.43 5.56 -6.89
N ASP A 333 1.90 4.42 -6.41
CA ASP A 333 2.32 4.23 -5.03
C ASP A 333 3.54 5.11 -4.68
N ASN A 334 4.51 5.24 -5.58
CA ASN A 334 5.61 6.18 -5.42
C ASN A 334 5.11 7.63 -5.44
N GLU A 335 4.27 8.00 -6.40
CA GLU A 335 3.70 9.35 -6.54
C GLU A 335 2.92 9.79 -5.29
N ARG A 336 2.16 8.88 -4.67
CA ARG A 336 1.39 9.20 -3.45
C ARG A 336 2.22 9.12 -2.17
N SER A 337 3.29 8.34 -2.15
CA SER A 337 4.06 8.05 -0.94
C SER A 337 5.31 8.92 -0.78
N ILE A 338 5.95 9.33 -1.88
CA ILE A 338 7.16 10.15 -1.92
C ILE A 338 6.75 11.60 -2.24
N PRO A 339 7.08 12.58 -1.38
CA PRO A 339 6.74 13.98 -1.62
C PRO A 339 7.60 14.59 -2.74
N SER A 340 7.11 15.68 -3.31
CA SER A 340 7.90 16.49 -4.26
C SER A 340 9.01 17.25 -3.52
N LEU A 341 10.17 17.38 -4.15
CA LEU A 341 11.28 18.19 -3.64
C LEU A 341 10.89 19.67 -3.47
N VAL A 342 10.03 20.18 -4.36
CA VAL A 342 9.73 21.62 -4.45
C VAL A 342 8.95 22.11 -3.22
N ASP A 343 7.89 21.40 -2.85
CA ASP A 343 7.02 21.78 -1.73
C ASP A 343 7.11 20.85 -0.52
N GLY A 344 7.84 19.74 -0.60
CA GLY A 344 7.92 18.75 0.46
C GLY A 344 6.61 18.03 0.73
N MET A 345 5.61 18.13 -0.15
CA MET A 345 4.27 17.61 0.07
C MET A 345 3.97 16.38 -0.81
N LYS A 346 3.20 15.46 -0.23
CA LYS A 346 2.51 14.38 -0.95
C LYS A 346 1.23 14.92 -1.58
N PRO A 347 0.69 14.28 -2.64
CA PRO A 347 -0.54 14.75 -3.30
C PRO A 347 -1.72 14.97 -2.33
N GLY A 348 -1.94 14.07 -1.37
CA GLY A 348 -3.00 14.23 -0.37
C GLY A 348 -2.85 15.49 0.50
N GLN A 349 -1.61 15.85 0.88
CA GLN A 349 -1.34 17.08 1.63
C GLN A 349 -1.58 18.32 0.76
N ARG A 350 -1.19 18.25 -0.52
CA ARG A 350 -1.37 19.33 -1.48
C ARG A 350 -2.85 19.58 -1.80
N LYS A 351 -3.65 18.52 -1.90
CA LYS A 351 -5.12 18.58 -2.03
C LYS A 351 -5.78 19.27 -0.84
N VAL A 352 -5.36 18.94 0.38
CA VAL A 352 -5.81 19.64 1.60
C VAL A 352 -5.49 21.13 1.51
N LEU A 353 -4.24 21.48 1.17
CA LEU A 353 -3.81 22.87 1.08
C LEU A 353 -4.53 23.65 -0.03
N PHE A 354 -4.71 23.04 -1.20
CA PHE A 354 -5.49 23.59 -2.31
C PHE A 354 -6.92 23.92 -1.90
N THR A 355 -7.61 23.01 -1.21
CA THR A 355 -8.97 23.28 -0.71
C THR A 355 -8.96 24.40 0.33
N CYS A 356 -7.97 24.44 1.23
CA CYS A 356 -7.83 25.55 2.18
C CYS A 356 -7.64 26.90 1.47
N PHE A 357 -6.86 26.96 0.39
CA PHE A 357 -6.64 28.18 -0.38
C PHE A 357 -7.84 28.61 -1.23
N LYS A 358 -8.64 27.65 -1.70
CA LYS A 358 -9.83 27.90 -2.53
C LYS A 358 -11.04 28.37 -1.71
N ARG A 359 -11.11 28.02 -0.43
CA ARG A 359 -12.21 28.42 0.46
C ARG A 359 -12.13 29.90 0.81
N ALA A 360 -13.27 30.59 0.79
CA ALA A 360 -13.37 32.02 1.11
C ALA A 360 -13.18 32.35 2.60
N ASP A 361 -13.32 31.36 3.49
CA ASP A 361 -13.27 31.51 4.96
C ASP A 361 -11.97 30.91 5.55
N ASP A 362 -10.80 31.25 5.00
CA ASP A 362 -9.50 30.72 5.46
C ASP A 362 -9.15 31.10 6.91
N LYS A 363 -9.79 32.14 7.46
CA LYS A 363 -9.64 32.61 8.85
C LYS A 363 -10.61 32.01 9.87
N LYS A 364 -11.58 31.19 9.44
CA LYS A 364 -12.52 30.53 10.37
C LYS A 364 -12.06 29.11 10.69
N GLU A 365 -12.26 28.70 11.93
CA GLU A 365 -12.11 27.31 12.32
C GLU A 365 -13.12 26.42 11.56
N VAL A 366 -12.69 25.21 11.21
CA VAL A 366 -13.52 24.22 10.54
C VAL A 366 -13.33 22.85 11.20
N LYS A 367 -14.40 22.07 11.29
CA LYS A 367 -14.29 20.67 11.73
C LYS A 367 -13.44 19.87 10.77
N VAL A 368 -12.53 19.03 11.28
CA VAL A 368 -11.65 18.21 10.43
C VAL A 368 -12.45 17.31 9.48
N ALA A 369 -13.56 16.72 9.95
CA ALA A 369 -14.44 15.91 9.10
C ALA A 369 -15.10 16.72 7.97
N GLN A 370 -15.52 17.96 8.26
CA GLN A 370 -16.11 18.85 7.25
C GLN A 370 -15.06 19.29 6.23
N LEU A 371 -13.84 19.60 6.68
CA LEU A 371 -12.75 19.92 5.78
C LEU A 371 -12.39 18.71 4.91
N ALA A 372 -12.33 17.50 5.46
CA ALA A 372 -12.07 16.27 4.70
C ALA A 372 -13.11 16.05 3.59
N GLY A 373 -14.41 16.23 3.90
CA GLY A 373 -15.47 16.16 2.90
C GLY A 373 -15.32 17.22 1.79
N ALA A 374 -15.01 18.47 2.17
CA ALA A 374 -14.75 19.55 1.20
C ALA A 374 -13.50 19.28 0.33
N VAL A 375 -12.47 18.64 0.89
CA VAL A 375 -11.29 18.21 0.13
C VAL A 375 -11.68 17.13 -0.88
N GLY A 376 -12.46 16.13 -0.46
CA GLY A 376 -13.02 15.10 -1.33
C GLY A 376 -13.72 15.68 -2.56
N GLU A 377 -14.63 16.63 -2.32
CA GLU A 377 -15.40 17.29 -3.38
C GLU A 377 -14.55 18.23 -4.25
N MET A 378 -13.79 19.15 -3.66
CA MET A 378 -13.13 20.23 -4.39
C MET A 378 -11.84 19.80 -5.11
N SER A 379 -11.20 18.72 -4.65
CA SER A 379 -9.93 18.23 -5.18
C SER A 379 -10.02 16.86 -5.85
N ALA A 380 -11.25 16.36 -6.06
CA ALA A 380 -11.51 15.03 -6.63
C ALA A 380 -10.74 13.89 -5.94
N TYR A 381 -10.62 13.94 -4.60
CA TYR A 381 -9.89 12.89 -3.88
C TYR A 381 -10.69 11.58 -3.87
N HIS A 382 -10.10 10.51 -4.41
CA HIS A 382 -10.79 9.24 -4.63
C HIS A 382 -10.62 8.20 -3.51
N HIS A 383 -9.72 8.43 -2.55
CA HIS A 383 -9.53 7.50 -1.44
C HIS A 383 -10.43 7.84 -0.24
N GLY A 384 -10.57 6.90 0.70
CA GLY A 384 -11.45 7.09 1.86
C GLY A 384 -11.15 8.33 2.70
N GLU A 385 -12.19 9.02 3.17
CA GLU A 385 -12.10 10.26 3.96
C GLU A 385 -11.27 10.10 5.24
N GLN A 386 -11.24 8.90 5.83
CA GLN A 386 -10.43 8.62 7.02
C GLN A 386 -8.94 8.92 6.80
N SER A 387 -8.41 8.65 5.61
CA SER A 387 -7.02 8.97 5.25
C SER A 387 -6.81 10.48 5.14
N LEU A 388 -7.79 11.23 4.63
CA LEU A 388 -7.74 12.69 4.57
C LEU A 388 -7.80 13.32 5.95
N MET A 389 -8.68 12.83 6.84
CA MET A 389 -8.75 13.32 8.21
C MET A 389 -7.40 13.19 8.91
N MET A 390 -6.74 12.02 8.79
CA MET A 390 -5.39 11.84 9.32
C MET A 390 -4.35 12.76 8.65
N THR A 391 -4.48 13.01 7.35
CA THR A 391 -3.59 13.93 6.63
C THR A 391 -3.74 15.37 7.16
N ILE A 392 -4.97 15.82 7.39
CA ILE A 392 -5.28 17.14 7.97
C ILE A 392 -4.70 17.23 9.39
N VAL A 393 -4.92 16.21 10.23
CA VAL A 393 -4.36 16.16 11.58
C VAL A 393 -2.83 16.26 11.53
N ASN A 394 -2.17 15.48 10.67
CA ASN A 394 -0.71 15.51 10.56
C ASN A 394 -0.15 16.87 10.10
N LEU A 395 -0.87 17.60 9.24
CA LEU A 395 -0.50 18.97 8.84
C LEU A 395 -0.69 20.00 9.96
N ALA A 396 -1.53 19.69 10.95
CA ALA A 396 -1.85 20.55 12.08
C ALA A 396 -0.98 20.31 13.32
N GLN A 397 -0.40 19.12 13.47
CA GLN A 397 0.40 18.73 14.64
C GLN A 397 1.56 19.71 14.93
N ASP A 398 1.72 20.07 16.20
CA ASP A 398 2.68 21.05 16.70
C ASP A 398 3.51 20.58 17.92
N TYR A 399 3.42 19.30 18.28
CA TYR A 399 4.23 18.69 19.35
C TYR A 399 5.70 18.49 18.92
N VAL A 400 6.62 18.33 19.89
CA VAL A 400 8.06 18.15 19.65
C VAL A 400 8.34 16.94 18.75
N GLY A 401 9.01 17.15 17.62
CA GLY A 401 9.32 16.09 16.66
C GLY A 401 8.31 15.90 15.53
N SER A 402 7.22 16.68 15.49
CA SER A 402 6.28 16.76 14.35
C SER A 402 6.75 17.77 13.29
N ASN A 403 6.03 18.89 13.14
CA ASN A 403 6.29 19.94 12.17
C ASN A 403 7.04 21.11 12.82
N ASN A 404 8.11 21.60 12.18
CA ASN A 404 8.72 22.86 12.60
C ASN A 404 7.83 24.05 12.28
N ILE A 405 7.12 23.99 11.15
CA ILE A 405 6.06 24.94 10.78
C ILE A 405 4.83 24.14 10.36
N ASN A 406 3.86 24.02 11.26
CA ASN A 406 2.57 23.43 10.99
C ASN A 406 1.74 24.33 10.05
N LEU A 407 1.33 23.79 8.89
CA LEU A 407 0.60 24.55 7.88
C LEU A 407 -0.85 24.81 8.28
N LEU A 408 -1.38 23.96 9.15
CA LEU A 408 -2.68 24.12 9.81
C LEU A 408 -2.47 24.31 11.31
N LEU A 409 -3.40 24.99 11.98
CA LEU A 409 -3.42 25.14 13.43
C LEU A 409 -4.31 24.06 14.05
N PRO A 410 -3.86 23.39 15.13
CA PRO A 410 -4.71 22.50 15.89
C PRO A 410 -5.64 23.31 16.78
N ILE A 411 -6.95 23.23 16.57
CA ILE A 411 -7.94 23.98 17.36
C ILE A 411 -8.83 23.00 18.14
N ALA A 412 -8.83 23.16 19.46
CA ALA A 412 -9.69 22.48 20.44
C ALA A 412 -9.65 20.92 20.46
N SER A 413 -9.33 20.40 21.64
CA SER A 413 -9.38 18.99 22.09
C SER A 413 -8.21 18.08 21.66
N PRO A 414 -7.77 17.14 22.53
CA PRO A 414 -6.79 16.08 22.21
C PRO A 414 -7.16 15.20 20.99
N ARG A 415 -8.39 15.33 20.49
CA ARG A 415 -8.91 14.59 19.33
C ARG A 415 -8.86 15.36 18.00
N TYR A 416 -8.23 16.53 17.96
CA TYR A 416 -8.10 17.36 16.75
C TYR A 416 -9.44 17.54 16.02
N ILE A 417 -10.44 18.06 16.73
CA ILE A 417 -11.80 18.14 16.21
C ILE A 417 -11.94 19.29 15.20
N PHE A 418 -11.23 20.39 15.44
CA PHE A 418 -11.22 21.57 14.58
C PHE A 418 -9.80 21.92 14.12
N THR A 419 -9.72 22.62 13.00
CA THR A 419 -8.48 23.09 12.40
C THR A 419 -8.70 24.44 11.72
N GLN A 420 -7.62 25.18 11.50
CA GLN A 420 -7.62 26.43 10.73
C GLN A 420 -6.35 26.54 9.89
N LEU A 421 -6.37 27.31 8.81
CA LEU A 421 -5.15 27.65 8.08
C LEU A 421 -4.23 28.51 8.96
N ASN A 422 -2.98 28.10 9.12
CA ASN A 422 -2.01 28.91 9.85
C ASN A 422 -1.69 30.17 9.03
N PRO A 423 -1.75 31.39 9.62
CA PRO A 423 -1.40 32.62 8.89
C PRO A 423 -0.03 32.58 8.22
N VAL A 424 0.95 31.87 8.81
CA VAL A 424 2.28 31.69 8.22
C VAL A 424 2.22 30.96 6.87
N THR A 425 1.21 30.13 6.63
CA THR A 425 1.08 29.32 5.42
C THR A 425 0.88 30.18 4.18
N ARG A 426 0.11 31.27 4.26
CA ARG A 426 -0.01 32.23 3.15
C ARG A 426 1.24 33.07 2.93
N ALA A 427 2.05 33.27 3.96
CA ALA A 427 3.37 33.88 3.80
C ALA A 427 4.36 32.90 3.14
N LEU A 428 4.26 31.60 3.45
CA LEU A 428 5.09 30.57 2.85
C LEU A 428 4.75 30.33 1.38
N PHE A 429 3.46 30.38 1.01
CA PHE A 429 2.95 30.15 -0.33
C PHE A 429 2.22 31.40 -0.83
N PRO A 430 2.94 32.35 -1.48
CA PRO A 430 2.38 33.60 -1.93
C PRO A 430 1.29 33.40 -2.98
N GLN A 431 0.17 34.11 -2.83
CA GLN A 431 -0.93 34.06 -3.79
C GLN A 431 -0.54 34.50 -5.22
N PRO A 432 0.34 35.50 -5.44
CA PRO A 432 0.75 35.88 -6.80
C PRO A 432 1.40 34.73 -7.59
N ASP A 433 2.10 33.82 -6.91
CA ASP A 433 2.77 32.68 -7.54
C ASP A 433 1.76 31.66 -8.10
N GLU A 434 0.52 31.63 -7.60
CA GLU A 434 -0.52 30.72 -8.11
C GLU A 434 -0.80 30.92 -9.61
N SER A 435 -0.49 32.10 -10.17
CA SER A 435 -0.69 32.38 -11.61
C SER A 435 0.28 31.62 -12.53
N VAL A 436 1.44 31.20 -12.02
CA VAL A 436 2.49 30.50 -12.79
C VAL A 436 2.54 29.00 -12.49
N LEU A 437 1.72 28.51 -11.54
CA LEU A 437 1.65 27.09 -11.22
C LEU A 437 0.84 26.31 -12.25
N ARG A 438 1.28 25.09 -12.57
CA ARG A 438 0.54 24.16 -13.42
C ARG A 438 -0.52 23.41 -12.60
N PHE A 439 -1.78 23.83 -12.71
CA PHE A 439 -2.91 23.15 -12.10
C PHE A 439 -3.32 21.91 -12.89
N LEU A 440 -3.60 20.82 -12.17
CA LEU A 440 -4.07 19.58 -12.77
C LEU A 440 -5.59 19.62 -12.97
N TYR A 441 -6.08 18.77 -13.86
CA TYR A 441 -7.50 18.63 -14.15
C TYR A 441 -7.91 17.16 -14.07
N GLU A 442 -8.95 16.88 -13.30
CA GLU A 442 -9.51 15.55 -13.10
C GLU A 442 -11.02 15.63 -13.27
N GLU A 443 -11.63 14.76 -14.10
CA GLU A 443 -13.06 14.83 -14.43
C GLU A 443 -13.53 16.22 -14.95
N ASN A 444 -12.64 16.96 -15.64
CA ASN A 444 -12.79 18.37 -16.08
C ASN A 444 -12.85 19.41 -14.94
N GLN A 445 -12.61 19.01 -13.70
CA GLN A 445 -12.49 19.88 -12.54
C GLN A 445 -11.03 20.26 -12.34
N ARG A 446 -10.77 21.56 -12.13
CA ARG A 446 -9.45 22.04 -11.71
C ARG A 446 -9.19 21.59 -10.27
N ILE A 447 -8.15 20.80 -10.10
CA ILE A 447 -7.66 20.29 -8.81
C ILE A 447 -6.34 20.98 -8.46
N GLU A 448 -5.58 20.48 -7.48
CA GLU A 448 -4.32 21.05 -7.01
C GLU A 448 -3.25 21.15 -8.12
N PRO A 449 -2.25 22.05 -7.97
CA PRO A 449 -1.10 22.07 -8.87
C PRO A 449 -0.18 20.88 -8.64
N GLU A 450 0.75 20.65 -9.57
CA GLU A 450 1.75 19.57 -9.39
C GLU A 450 2.61 19.77 -8.15
N TRP A 451 2.93 21.03 -7.86
CA TRP A 451 3.58 21.49 -6.64
C TRP A 451 3.23 22.95 -6.41
N TYR A 452 3.25 23.37 -5.14
CA TYR A 452 3.33 24.80 -4.82
C TYR A 452 4.80 25.24 -4.80
N CYS A 453 5.04 26.55 -4.96
CA CYS A 453 6.38 27.12 -4.83
C CYS A 453 6.48 27.86 -3.49
N PRO A 454 7.07 27.26 -2.44
CA PRO A 454 7.24 27.98 -1.18
C PRO A 454 8.43 28.95 -1.25
N ILE A 455 8.37 30.06 -0.50
CA ILE A 455 9.48 31.03 -0.41
C ILE A 455 10.74 30.47 0.27
N ILE A 456 10.63 29.33 0.96
CA ILE A 456 11.73 28.56 1.57
C ILE A 456 11.49 27.07 1.35
N PRO A 457 12.52 26.21 1.24
CA PRO A 457 12.36 24.78 0.99
C PRO A 457 11.67 24.08 2.17
N THR A 458 10.35 23.93 2.08
CA THR A 458 9.51 23.32 3.14
C THR A 458 9.83 21.85 3.39
N VAL A 459 10.38 21.15 2.38
CA VAL A 459 10.90 19.78 2.51
C VAL A 459 12.00 19.66 3.58
N LEU A 460 12.82 20.71 3.75
CA LEU A 460 13.84 20.76 4.81
C LEU A 460 13.27 21.28 6.12
N VAL A 461 12.29 22.19 6.05
CA VAL A 461 11.65 22.74 7.26
C VAL A 461 10.93 21.65 8.05
N ASN A 462 10.02 20.92 7.41
CA ASN A 462 9.17 19.92 8.07
C ASN A 462 9.66 18.48 7.89
N GLY A 463 10.76 18.29 7.16
CA GLY A 463 11.22 16.97 6.78
C GLY A 463 10.27 16.28 5.81
N ALA A 464 10.58 15.02 5.50
CA ALA A 464 9.79 14.18 4.63
C ALA A 464 10.01 12.72 4.98
N GLU A 465 8.93 11.93 5.05
CA GLU A 465 9.02 10.48 5.25
C GLU A 465 8.01 9.78 4.35
N GLY A 466 8.48 8.78 3.60
CA GLY A 466 7.67 8.09 2.61
C GLY A 466 8.28 6.75 2.23
N ILE A 467 7.44 5.74 2.04
CA ILE A 467 7.84 4.42 1.58
C ILE A 467 6.92 4.09 0.40
N GLY A 468 7.51 3.93 -0.78
CA GLY A 468 6.81 3.49 -1.97
C GLY A 468 7.32 2.13 -2.44
N THR A 469 7.06 1.81 -3.70
CA THR A 469 7.55 0.58 -4.31
C THR A 469 9.03 0.72 -4.66
N ALA A 470 9.87 -0.09 -4.00
CA ALA A 470 11.34 -0.14 -4.15
C ALA A 470 12.12 1.09 -3.66
N TRP A 471 11.47 2.22 -3.39
CA TRP A 471 12.08 3.43 -2.85
C TRP A 471 11.51 3.83 -1.49
N SER A 472 12.34 4.51 -0.72
CA SER A 472 11.94 5.18 0.52
C SER A 472 12.67 6.52 0.63
N THR A 473 12.05 7.49 1.27
CA THR A 473 12.64 8.78 1.56
C THR A 473 12.53 9.09 3.06
N LYS A 474 13.60 9.69 3.59
CA LYS A 474 13.67 10.16 4.96
C LYS A 474 14.54 11.41 5.00
N VAL A 475 13.91 12.56 5.17
CA VAL A 475 14.53 13.88 5.32
C VAL A 475 14.20 14.37 6.73
N PRO A 476 15.21 14.74 7.55
CA PRO A 476 14.98 15.31 8.86
C PRO A 476 14.51 16.76 8.77
N ASN A 477 14.06 17.31 9.90
CA ASN A 477 13.67 18.70 9.99
C ASN A 477 14.89 19.58 10.24
N PHE A 478 14.89 20.80 9.73
CA PHE A 478 15.94 21.80 9.91
C PHE A 478 15.36 23.13 10.37
N ASN A 479 16.22 23.96 10.96
CA ASN A 479 15.83 25.27 11.48
C ASN A 479 15.47 26.22 10.33
N PRO A 480 14.23 26.76 10.27
CA PRO A 480 13.84 27.69 9.22
C PRO A 480 14.74 28.92 9.11
N ARG A 481 15.32 29.38 10.23
CA ARG A 481 16.21 30.55 10.24
C ARG A 481 17.54 30.26 9.55
N GLU A 482 18.09 29.06 9.74
CA GLU A 482 19.33 28.64 9.08
C GLU A 482 19.12 28.42 7.59
N ILE A 483 17.98 27.81 7.22
CA ILE A 483 17.55 27.68 5.83
C ILE A 483 17.51 29.05 5.15
N VAL A 484 16.83 30.03 5.76
CA VAL A 484 16.75 31.40 5.21
C VAL A 484 18.12 32.05 5.08
N GLN A 485 19.02 31.86 6.05
CA GLN A 485 20.38 32.38 5.98
C GLN A 485 21.15 31.77 4.80
N ASN A 486 21.05 30.46 4.59
CA ASN A 486 21.67 29.78 3.47
C ASN A 486 21.08 30.16 2.11
N MET A 487 19.77 30.38 2.03
CA MET A 487 19.15 30.90 0.81
C MET A 487 19.67 32.30 0.47
N ARG A 488 19.80 33.19 1.45
CA ARG A 488 20.40 34.52 1.25
C ARG A 488 21.85 34.45 0.79
N ARG A 489 22.64 33.55 1.39
CA ARG A 489 24.02 33.27 0.96
C ARG A 489 24.07 32.84 -0.50
N LEU A 490 23.21 31.89 -0.88
CA LEU A 490 23.13 31.39 -2.25
C LEU A 490 22.77 32.51 -3.25
N ILE A 491 21.81 33.37 -2.90
CA ILE A 491 21.42 34.53 -3.72
C ILE A 491 22.60 35.52 -3.89
N LEU A 492 23.43 35.67 -2.85
CA LEU A 492 24.61 36.53 -2.87
C LEU A 492 25.87 35.85 -3.48
N GLY A 493 25.78 34.58 -3.88
CA GLY A 493 26.92 33.82 -4.40
C GLY A 493 27.93 33.37 -3.33
N GLU A 494 27.55 33.37 -2.06
CA GLU A 494 28.37 32.90 -0.93
C GLU A 494 28.24 31.37 -0.73
N GLU A 495 29.27 30.76 -0.13
CA GLU A 495 29.22 29.35 0.25
C GLU A 495 28.17 29.05 1.33
N LEU A 496 27.48 27.92 1.13
CA LEU A 496 26.49 27.41 2.07
C LEU A 496 27.14 26.95 3.36
N LYS A 497 26.50 27.24 4.49
CA LYS A 497 26.86 26.68 5.79
C LYS A 497 26.21 25.32 5.97
N GLN A 498 26.96 24.37 6.52
CA GLN A 498 26.40 23.09 6.93
C GLN A 498 25.32 23.31 8.00
N MET A 499 24.17 22.65 7.81
CA MET A 499 23.05 22.68 8.76
C MET A 499 22.98 21.34 9.48
N VAL A 500 22.58 21.36 10.75
CA VAL A 500 22.34 20.16 11.56
C VAL A 500 20.84 20.01 11.76
N PRO A 501 20.28 18.78 11.77
CA PRO A 501 18.88 18.57 12.06
C PRO A 501 18.43 19.29 13.33
N TRP A 502 17.26 19.91 13.27
CA TRP A 502 16.70 20.72 14.34
C TRP A 502 15.18 20.57 14.37
N TYR A 503 14.65 20.42 15.58
CA TYR A 503 13.22 20.23 15.81
C TYR A 503 12.70 21.29 16.76
N LYS A 504 11.58 21.91 16.39
CA LYS A 504 10.96 22.97 17.18
C LYS A 504 10.66 22.47 18.60
N ASN A 505 11.06 23.27 19.59
CA ASN A 505 10.91 23.04 21.03
C ASN A 505 11.64 21.81 21.61
N PHE A 506 12.45 21.09 20.82
CA PHE A 506 13.29 20.01 21.34
C PHE A 506 14.43 20.56 22.18
N ARG A 507 14.59 20.06 23.41
CA ARG A 507 15.64 20.52 24.34
C ARG A 507 16.90 19.66 24.35
N GLY A 508 16.80 18.42 23.88
CA GLY A 508 17.94 17.51 23.83
C GLY A 508 18.99 17.90 22.78
N THR A 509 19.97 17.03 22.60
CA THR A 509 21.12 17.28 21.72
C THR A 509 21.06 16.43 20.46
N ILE A 510 21.43 17.03 19.32
CA ILE A 510 21.61 16.32 18.05
C ILE A 510 23.06 16.49 17.64
N THR A 511 23.82 15.40 17.71
CA THR A 511 25.26 15.40 17.40
C THR A 511 25.49 14.67 16.08
N GLN A 512 26.23 15.31 15.18
CA GLN A 512 26.65 14.70 13.93
C GLN A 512 27.81 13.72 14.20
N LEU A 513 27.68 12.47 13.76
CA LEU A 513 28.75 11.48 13.82
C LEU A 513 29.61 11.49 12.56
N ASP A 514 28.97 11.63 11.40
CA ASP A 514 29.60 11.78 10.09
C ASP A 514 28.67 12.50 9.11
N ASP A 515 29.02 12.51 7.82
CA ASP A 515 28.28 13.22 6.77
C ASP A 515 26.80 12.82 6.64
N GLN A 516 26.40 11.63 7.12
CA GLN A 516 25.04 11.11 6.94
C GLN A 516 24.38 10.62 8.25
N ARG A 517 25.14 10.45 9.34
CA ARG A 517 24.66 9.89 10.60
C ARG A 517 24.61 10.94 11.70
N TYR A 518 23.47 10.98 12.38
CA TYR A 518 23.21 11.84 13.53
C TYR A 518 22.75 11.01 14.72
N VAL A 519 23.15 11.42 15.92
CA VAL A 519 22.67 10.86 17.19
C VAL A 519 21.78 11.89 17.85
N CYS A 520 20.56 11.48 18.19
CA CYS A 520 19.63 12.28 18.97
C CYS A 520 19.61 11.75 20.41
N SER A 521 19.98 12.61 21.36
CA SER A 521 20.04 12.30 22.78
C SER A 521 19.04 13.17 23.54
N GLY A 522 18.23 12.54 24.38
CA GLY A 522 17.38 13.24 25.34
C GLY A 522 18.19 13.73 26.53
N GLU A 523 17.51 14.38 27.46
CA GLU A 523 18.10 14.92 28.67
C GLU A 523 17.73 14.05 29.87
N VAL A 524 18.74 13.76 30.68
CA VAL A 524 18.60 13.02 31.94
C VAL A 524 19.44 13.70 33.00
N ALA A 525 18.85 13.93 34.17
CA ALA A 525 19.51 14.46 35.35
C ALA A 525 19.46 13.40 36.47
N VAL A 526 20.55 13.26 37.22
CA VAL A 526 20.60 12.40 38.41
C VAL A 526 20.27 13.27 39.62
N ILE A 527 19.11 13.04 40.26
CA ILE A 527 18.67 13.82 41.43
C ILE A 527 19.27 13.23 42.71
N SER A 528 19.29 11.91 42.84
CA SER A 528 19.87 11.20 43.99
C SER A 528 20.51 9.88 43.54
N SER A 529 21.15 9.16 44.46
CA SER A 529 21.77 7.85 44.19
C SER A 529 20.80 6.79 43.65
N ASP A 530 19.50 6.98 43.89
CA ASP A 530 18.39 6.09 43.56
C ASP A 530 17.33 6.75 42.67
N THR A 531 17.45 8.03 42.35
CA THR A 531 16.47 8.78 41.54
C THR A 531 17.12 9.48 40.35
N ILE A 532 16.62 9.17 39.15
CA ILE A 532 16.93 9.88 37.92
C ILE A 532 15.68 10.56 37.38
N GLU A 533 15.85 11.77 36.86
CA GLU A 533 14.80 12.54 36.19
C GLU A 533 15.11 12.61 34.70
N ILE A 534 14.10 12.30 33.89
CA ILE A 534 14.20 12.37 32.42
C ILE A 534 13.34 13.55 31.98
N THR A 535 13.97 14.63 31.56
CA THR A 535 13.30 15.88 31.17
C THR A 535 12.96 15.92 29.69
N GLU A 536 13.64 15.13 28.86
CA GLU A 536 13.42 15.07 27.41
C GLU A 536 13.74 13.68 26.86
N LEU A 537 12.93 13.20 25.91
CA LEU A 537 13.21 11.97 25.17
C LEU A 537 13.77 12.30 23.78
N PRO A 538 14.65 11.45 23.20
CA PRO A 538 14.97 11.54 21.79
C PRO A 538 13.73 11.63 20.90
N ILE A 539 13.87 12.39 19.81
CA ILE A 539 12.80 12.67 18.85
C ILE A 539 12.20 11.36 18.30
N LYS A 540 10.87 11.35 18.13
CA LYS A 540 10.07 10.18 17.72
C LYS A 540 10.07 9.01 18.72
N MET A 541 10.48 9.20 19.98
CA MET A 541 10.21 8.25 21.07
C MET A 541 9.08 8.75 21.98
N TRP A 542 8.06 7.91 22.13
CA TRP A 542 6.85 8.24 22.88
C TRP A 542 6.87 7.67 24.30
N LYS A 543 6.31 8.40 25.27
CA LYS A 543 6.21 7.98 26.69
C LYS A 543 5.68 6.52 26.82
N LEU A 544 4.63 6.16 26.08
CA LEU A 544 4.04 4.81 26.09
C LEU A 544 4.96 3.70 25.54
N GLN A 545 5.78 4.02 24.53
CA GLN A 545 6.68 3.04 23.92
C GLN A 545 7.82 2.71 24.89
N ARG A 546 8.36 3.71 25.58
CA ARG A 546 9.37 3.51 26.63
C ARG A 546 8.83 2.77 27.86
N VAL A 547 7.58 3.03 28.26
CA VAL A 547 6.92 2.28 29.35
C VAL A 547 6.79 0.79 28.97
N ARG A 548 6.41 0.50 27.73
CA ARG A 548 6.27 -0.87 27.24
C ARG A 548 7.61 -1.60 27.13
N ASP A 549 8.65 -0.91 26.66
CA ASP A 549 9.99 -1.47 26.55
C ASP A 549 10.58 -1.74 27.94
N ARG A 550 10.43 -0.82 28.90
CA ARG A 550 10.83 -1.06 30.31
C ARG A 550 10.03 -2.15 31.01
N ALA A 551 8.73 -2.27 30.73
CA ALA A 551 7.91 -3.33 31.29
C ALA A 551 8.35 -4.72 30.78
N ASN A 552 8.87 -4.81 29.55
CA ASN A 552 9.47 -6.03 29.01
C ASN A 552 10.86 -6.32 29.60
N ASP A 553 11.60 -5.28 29.97
CA ASP A 553 12.94 -5.40 30.60
C ASP A 553 12.87 -5.59 32.13
N GLY A 554 11.68 -5.61 32.74
CA GLY A 554 11.48 -5.90 34.16
C GLY A 554 11.66 -4.70 35.11
N GLU A 555 11.74 -3.47 34.60
CA GLU A 555 11.85 -2.25 35.41
C GLU A 555 10.47 -1.61 35.65
N HIS A 556 9.96 -1.68 36.88
CA HIS A 556 8.71 -1.06 37.29
C HIS A 556 8.94 0.31 37.95
N GLY A 557 8.88 1.39 37.17
CA GLY A 557 8.85 2.77 37.68
C GLY A 557 7.50 3.44 37.45
N GLN A 558 6.95 4.14 38.44
CA GLN A 558 5.75 4.97 38.29
C GLN A 558 6.08 6.26 37.51
N ILE A 559 5.28 6.57 36.48
CA ILE A 559 5.35 7.82 35.72
C ILE A 559 4.07 8.61 36.02
N SER A 560 4.21 9.88 36.40
CA SER A 560 3.08 10.78 36.66
C SER A 560 2.33 11.11 35.36
N PRO A 561 0.97 11.18 35.36
CA PRO A 561 0.17 11.26 34.13
C PRO A 561 0.11 12.64 33.46
N ASP A 562 0.57 13.70 34.10
CA ASP A 562 0.24 15.06 33.68
C ASP A 562 1.37 15.70 32.86
N ASP A 563 1.25 15.58 31.53
CA ASP A 563 1.52 16.64 30.53
C ASP A 563 1.44 16.03 29.11
N HIS A 564 0.50 16.56 28.33
CA HIS A 564 0.06 16.12 27.01
C HIS A 564 1.05 16.41 25.89
#